data_AF-A0A7V3I7S7-F1
#
_entry.id   AF-A0A7V3I7S7-F1
#
_cell.length_a   1.000
_cell.length_b   1.000
_cell.length_c   1.000
_cell.angle_alpha   90.00
_cell.angle_beta   90.00
_cell.angle_gamma   90.00
#
_symmetry.space_group_name_H-M   'P 1'
#
loop_
_entity.id
_entity.type
_entity.pdbx_description
1 polymer ?
#
loop_
_entity_poly.entity_id
_entity_poly.type
_entity_poly.pdbx_seq_one_letter_code
_entity_poly.pdbx_strand_id
1 'polypeptide(L)'
;AQANKKRTAARQRLNAVIQNTDGEPFLNVSKAIDVWDGEKSRTYEVNGPLMLGYLDKYGKGRFCAFFHFSDPDHMGHNHGENSVEYNQALINCDKMLGECIAKLKELGVYDKTMVFVTSDHGFDEGKTSHTNAPTVFLAANMRLTKAGNQRDVPTTILAEMGFDVTKAEPKLTGIVLTR
;
A
#
# COMPACT_ATOMS: atom_id res chain seq x y z
N ALA A 1 7.39 -19.44 -28.00
CA ALA A 1 8.02 -20.15 -26.87
C ALA A 1 8.46 -19.22 -25.72
N GLN A 2 9.12 -18.08 -26.01
CA GLN A 2 9.62 -17.14 -24.99
C GLN A 2 8.52 -16.38 -24.21
N ALA A 3 7.42 -16.02 -24.88
CA ALA A 3 6.27 -15.35 -24.25
C ALA A 3 5.56 -16.22 -23.20
N ASN A 4 5.48 -17.55 -23.43
CA ASN A 4 4.92 -18.48 -22.44
C ASN A 4 5.83 -18.61 -21.22
N LYS A 5 7.16 -18.67 -21.39
CA LYS A 5 8.11 -18.74 -20.26
C LYS A 5 8.06 -17.51 -19.35
N LYS A 6 7.94 -16.30 -19.92
CA LYS A 6 7.80 -15.05 -19.12
C LYS A 6 6.50 -15.02 -18.31
N ARG A 7 5.37 -15.43 -18.90
CA ARG A 7 4.09 -15.54 -18.20
C ARG A 7 4.14 -16.55 -17.04
N THR A 8 4.83 -17.68 -17.21
CA THR A 8 4.99 -18.67 -16.14
C THR A 8 5.87 -18.15 -14.99
N ALA A 9 6.93 -17.41 -15.30
CA ALA A 9 7.82 -16.83 -14.28
C ALA A 9 7.15 -15.70 -13.48
N ALA A 10 6.37 -14.83 -14.13
CA ALA A 10 5.59 -13.78 -13.46
C ALA A 10 4.56 -14.38 -12.49
N ARG A 11 3.86 -15.46 -12.90
CA ARG A 11 2.95 -16.22 -12.02
C ARG A 11 3.65 -16.93 -10.86
N GLN A 12 4.90 -17.35 -11.02
CA GLN A 12 5.66 -17.98 -9.94
C GLN A 12 6.07 -16.98 -8.86
N ARG A 13 6.51 -15.76 -9.23
CA ARG A 13 6.83 -14.69 -8.26
C ARG A 13 5.62 -14.26 -7.45
N LEU A 14 4.46 -14.22 -8.10
CA LEU A 14 3.19 -13.86 -7.48
C LEU A 14 2.61 -14.89 -6.50
N ASN A 15 3.23 -16.07 -6.35
CA ASN A 15 2.80 -17.10 -5.40
C ASN A 15 3.90 -17.44 -4.37
N ALA A 16 4.92 -16.59 -4.25
CA ALA A 16 5.98 -16.81 -3.28
C ALA A 16 5.44 -16.66 -1.85
N VAL A 17 5.76 -17.64 -0.99
CA VAL A 17 5.56 -17.56 0.44
C VAL A 17 6.70 -16.74 1.03
N ILE A 18 6.37 -15.66 1.71
CA ILE A 18 7.29 -14.80 2.44
C ILE A 18 7.27 -15.30 3.89
N GLN A 19 8.33 -15.99 4.31
CA GLN A 19 8.51 -16.35 5.71
C GLN A 19 9.10 -15.16 6.46
N ASN A 20 8.42 -14.75 7.53
CA ASN A 20 8.86 -13.67 8.39
C ASN A 20 9.93 -14.22 9.35
N THR A 21 11.20 -13.90 9.11
CA THR A 21 12.36 -14.40 9.86
C THR A 21 13.01 -13.28 10.68
N ASP A 22 13.99 -13.62 11.52
CA ASP A 22 14.72 -12.63 12.31
C ASP A 22 15.36 -11.55 11.42
N GLY A 23 15.01 -10.28 11.69
CA GLY A 23 15.43 -9.13 10.89
C GLY A 23 14.40 -8.62 9.89
N GLU A 24 13.34 -9.38 9.62
CA GLU A 24 12.25 -8.94 8.75
C GLU A 24 11.34 -7.90 9.46
N PRO A 25 10.84 -6.87 8.75
CA PRO A 25 10.12 -5.75 9.36
C PRO A 25 8.89 -6.14 10.17
N PHE A 26 8.25 -7.26 9.81
CA PHE A 26 6.97 -7.65 10.40
C PHE A 26 7.09 -8.75 11.46
N LEU A 27 8.27 -9.30 11.75
CA LEU A 27 8.39 -10.50 12.59
C LEU A 27 7.76 -10.31 13.98
N ASN A 28 8.00 -9.17 14.59
CA ASN A 28 7.48 -8.87 15.92
C ASN A 28 6.10 -8.22 15.84
N VAL A 29 5.83 -7.44 14.80
CA VAL A 29 4.55 -6.74 14.60
C VAL A 29 3.42 -7.71 14.28
N SER A 30 3.68 -8.76 13.48
CA SER A 30 2.68 -9.75 13.09
C SER A 30 2.04 -10.48 14.28
N LYS A 31 2.78 -10.60 15.38
CA LYS A 31 2.34 -11.21 16.64
C LYS A 31 1.39 -10.32 17.45
N ALA A 32 1.35 -9.03 17.13
CA ALA A 32 0.64 -8.00 17.89
C ALA A 32 -0.54 -7.36 17.13
N ILE A 33 -0.78 -7.77 15.88
CA ILE A 33 -1.91 -7.29 15.06
C ILE A 33 -3.03 -8.33 14.99
N ASP A 34 -4.28 -7.89 14.97
CA ASP A 34 -5.45 -8.78 14.95
C ASP A 34 -5.53 -9.65 13.68
N VAL A 35 -4.98 -9.16 12.58
CA VAL A 35 -4.92 -9.84 11.29
C VAL A 35 -3.57 -9.60 10.63
N TRP A 36 -2.78 -10.65 10.49
CA TRP A 36 -1.61 -10.68 9.63
C TRP A 36 -1.91 -11.58 8.43
N ASP A 37 -1.97 -10.99 7.23
CA ASP A 37 -2.14 -11.73 5.98
C ASP A 37 -1.15 -11.27 4.89
N GLY A 38 0.08 -10.97 5.30
CA GLY A 38 1.14 -10.45 4.42
C GLY A 38 2.15 -11.49 3.93
N GLU A 39 2.04 -12.76 4.33
CA GLU A 39 3.04 -13.81 4.04
C GLU A 39 3.00 -14.34 2.60
N LYS A 40 2.14 -13.78 1.74
CA LYS A 40 1.98 -14.22 0.36
C LYS A 40 1.85 -13.01 -0.53
N SER A 41 2.66 -13.00 -1.58
CA SER A 41 2.35 -12.17 -2.73
C SER A 41 1.05 -12.67 -3.38
N ARG A 42 0.22 -11.74 -3.84
CA ARG A 42 -1.10 -12.01 -4.44
C ARG A 42 -1.43 -10.94 -5.46
N THR A 43 -2.30 -11.27 -6.41
CA THR A 43 -2.86 -10.26 -7.31
C THR A 43 -3.94 -9.45 -6.62
N TYR A 44 -4.32 -8.33 -7.24
CA TYR A 44 -5.46 -7.53 -6.84
C TYR A 44 -6.79 -8.32 -6.83
N GLU A 45 -6.98 -9.32 -7.70
CA GLU A 45 -8.21 -10.13 -7.70
C GLU A 45 -8.38 -10.97 -6.43
N VAL A 46 -7.29 -11.20 -5.69
CA VAL A 46 -7.33 -11.88 -4.39
C VAL A 46 -7.28 -10.86 -3.25
N ASN A 47 -6.38 -9.88 -3.32
CA ASN A 47 -6.23 -8.87 -2.27
C ASN A 47 -7.47 -7.97 -2.11
N GLY A 48 -8.15 -7.63 -3.21
CA GLY A 48 -9.37 -6.83 -3.18
C GLY A 48 -10.48 -7.47 -2.35
N PRO A 49 -10.94 -8.69 -2.69
CA PRO A 49 -11.95 -9.41 -1.89
C PRO A 49 -11.55 -9.63 -0.43
N LEU A 50 -10.26 -9.90 -0.14
CA LEU A 50 -9.77 -10.03 1.23
C LEU A 50 -9.89 -8.72 2.00
N MET A 51 -9.43 -7.61 1.41
CA MET A 51 -9.58 -6.27 1.98
C MET A 51 -11.05 -5.97 2.31
N LEU A 52 -11.97 -6.21 1.37
CA LEU A 52 -13.40 -6.00 1.60
C LEU A 52 -13.94 -6.90 2.72
N GLY A 53 -13.56 -8.18 2.75
CA GLY A 53 -13.96 -9.10 3.81
C GLY A 53 -13.44 -8.70 5.20
N TYR A 54 -12.24 -8.14 5.29
CA TYR A 54 -11.72 -7.58 6.54
C TYR A 54 -12.48 -6.34 6.98
N LEU A 55 -12.85 -5.46 6.04
CA LEU A 55 -13.71 -4.30 6.34
C LEU A 55 -15.11 -4.74 6.80
N ASP A 56 -15.72 -5.75 6.17
CA ASP A 56 -17.00 -6.30 6.61
C ASP A 56 -16.91 -6.85 8.04
N LYS A 57 -15.81 -7.54 8.37
CA LYS A 57 -15.62 -8.17 9.68
C LYS A 57 -15.27 -7.19 10.80
N TYR A 58 -14.40 -6.21 10.53
CA TYR A 58 -13.79 -5.36 11.56
C TYR A 58 -14.09 -3.87 11.39
N GLY A 59 -14.53 -3.42 10.21
CA GLY A 59 -14.62 -2.01 9.83
C GLY A 59 -15.68 -1.19 10.58
N LYS A 60 -16.62 -1.82 11.29
CA LYS A 60 -17.57 -1.11 12.17
C LYS A 60 -16.95 -0.69 13.51
N GLY A 61 -15.83 -1.30 13.90
CA GLY A 61 -15.09 -0.99 15.13
C GLY A 61 -14.05 0.12 14.93
N ARG A 62 -13.18 0.30 15.94
CA ARG A 62 -11.94 1.07 15.77
C ARG A 62 -10.92 0.16 15.10
N PHE A 63 -10.31 0.61 14.02
CA PHE A 63 -9.29 -0.15 13.31
C PHE A 63 -8.17 0.77 12.82
N CYS A 64 -7.01 0.16 12.60
CA CYS A 64 -5.93 0.69 11.78
C CYS A 64 -5.57 -0.44 10.81
N ALA A 65 -5.67 -0.17 9.51
CA ALA A 65 -5.48 -1.19 8.47
C ALA A 65 -4.47 -0.69 7.45
N PHE A 66 -3.62 -1.61 6.99
CA PHE A 66 -2.66 -1.39 5.91
C PHE A 66 -2.91 -2.46 4.85
N PHE A 67 -3.32 -2.03 3.65
CA PHE A 67 -3.56 -2.90 2.51
C PHE A 67 -2.52 -2.60 1.44
N HIS A 68 -1.76 -3.62 1.03
CA HIS A 68 -0.67 -3.48 0.08
C HIS A 68 -1.01 -4.22 -1.22
N PHE A 69 -0.90 -3.52 -2.36
CA PHE A 69 -1.13 -4.07 -3.69
C PHE A 69 0.16 -4.02 -4.50
N SER A 70 0.80 -5.18 -4.69
CA SER A 70 2.09 -5.31 -5.38
C SER A 70 1.99 -5.42 -6.89
N ASP A 71 0.78 -5.40 -7.47
CA ASP A 71 0.56 -5.60 -8.91
C ASP A 71 1.35 -4.63 -9.79
N PRO A 72 1.40 -3.29 -9.50
CA PRO A 72 2.16 -2.36 -10.32
C PRO A 72 3.66 -2.64 -10.29
N ASP A 73 4.23 -3.02 -9.14
CA ASP A 73 5.64 -3.39 -9.04
C ASP A 73 5.98 -4.60 -9.90
N HIS A 74 5.19 -5.67 -9.77
CA HIS A 74 5.38 -6.88 -10.57
C HIS A 74 5.25 -6.61 -12.07
N MET A 75 4.26 -5.82 -12.48
CA MET A 75 4.08 -5.51 -13.90
C MET A 75 5.19 -4.58 -14.40
N GLY A 76 5.61 -3.59 -13.62
CA GLY A 76 6.71 -2.68 -13.94
C GLY A 76 8.03 -3.43 -14.13
N HIS A 77 8.35 -4.37 -13.25
CA HIS A 77 9.55 -5.20 -13.41
C HIS A 77 9.51 -6.14 -14.62
N ASN A 78 8.34 -6.63 -15.01
CA ASN A 78 8.21 -7.61 -16.09
C ASN A 78 8.10 -6.96 -17.48
N HIS A 79 7.47 -5.78 -17.55
CA HIS A 79 7.05 -5.14 -18.80
C HIS A 79 7.56 -3.70 -18.97
N GLY A 80 7.95 -3.05 -17.87
CA GLY A 80 8.42 -1.67 -17.83
C GLY A 80 7.34 -0.69 -17.43
N GLU A 81 7.76 0.43 -16.87
CA GLU A 81 6.94 1.64 -16.73
C GLU A 81 6.40 2.07 -18.11
N ASN A 82 5.22 2.68 -18.14
CA ASN A 82 4.45 3.00 -19.37
C ASN A 82 3.99 1.81 -20.23
N SER A 83 4.22 0.55 -19.83
CA SER A 83 3.64 -0.59 -20.54
C SER A 83 2.12 -0.66 -20.36
N VAL A 84 1.44 -1.33 -21.29
CA VAL A 84 -0.01 -1.59 -21.17
C VAL A 84 -0.32 -2.37 -19.89
N GLU A 85 0.52 -3.34 -19.54
CA GLU A 85 0.37 -4.15 -18.33
C GLU A 85 0.59 -3.35 -17.04
N TYR A 86 1.60 -2.48 -17.01
CA TYR A 86 1.85 -1.59 -15.88
C TYR A 86 0.68 -0.63 -15.66
N ASN A 87 0.22 0.04 -16.73
CA ASN A 87 -0.91 0.95 -16.69
C ASN A 87 -2.20 0.23 -16.29
N GLN A 88 -2.42 -1.00 -16.78
CA GLN A 88 -3.58 -1.80 -16.38
C GLN A 88 -3.52 -2.18 -14.89
N ALA A 89 -2.34 -2.49 -14.35
CA ALA A 89 -2.19 -2.76 -12.92
C ALA A 89 -2.55 -1.54 -12.06
N LEU A 90 -2.14 -0.33 -12.47
CA LEU A 90 -2.54 0.92 -11.81
C LEU A 90 -4.06 1.11 -11.82
N ILE A 91 -4.70 0.91 -12.97
CA ILE A 91 -6.18 0.99 -13.12
C ILE A 91 -6.88 -0.02 -12.21
N ASN A 92 -6.33 -1.24 -12.10
CA ASN A 92 -6.89 -2.27 -11.24
C ASN A 92 -6.77 -1.91 -9.75
N CYS A 93 -5.63 -1.36 -9.31
CA CYS A 93 -5.45 -0.85 -7.96
C CYS A 93 -6.39 0.32 -7.66
N ASP A 94 -6.55 1.26 -8.59
CA ASP A 94 -7.49 2.39 -8.45
C ASP A 94 -8.94 1.90 -8.32
N LYS A 95 -9.33 0.89 -9.11
CA LYS A 95 -10.64 0.23 -8.95
C LYS A 95 -10.83 -0.35 -7.54
N MET A 96 -9.82 -1.04 -7.00
CA MET A 96 -9.90 -1.61 -5.64
C MET A 96 -9.97 -0.51 -4.57
N LEU A 97 -9.27 0.61 -4.75
CA LEU A 97 -9.44 1.78 -3.89
C LEU A 97 -10.89 2.29 -3.95
N GLY A 98 -11.48 2.40 -5.14
CA GLY A 98 -12.89 2.75 -5.31
C GLY A 98 -13.84 1.82 -4.55
N GLU A 99 -13.62 0.50 -4.63
CA GLU A 99 -14.41 -0.50 -3.88
C GLU A 99 -14.21 -0.40 -2.37
N CYS A 100 -12.99 -0.13 -1.90
CA CYS A 100 -12.70 0.14 -0.48
C CYS A 100 -13.51 1.34 0.03
N ILE A 101 -13.48 2.46 -0.71
CA ILE A 101 -14.21 3.69 -0.36
C ILE A 101 -15.72 3.42 -0.35
N ALA A 102 -16.24 2.69 -1.34
CA ALA A 102 -17.65 2.30 -1.39
C ALA A 102 -18.05 1.45 -0.17
N LYS A 103 -17.21 0.49 0.21
CA LYS A 103 -17.43 -0.34 1.40
C LYS A 103 -17.41 0.46 2.70
N LEU A 104 -16.46 1.39 2.87
CA LEU A 104 -16.44 2.29 4.04
C LEU A 104 -17.72 3.15 4.12
N LYS A 105 -18.25 3.59 2.97
CA LYS A 105 -19.53 4.34 2.91
C LYS A 105 -20.72 3.44 3.23
N GLU A 106 -20.77 2.23 2.69
CA GLU A 106 -21.80 1.21 2.99
C GLU A 106 -21.87 0.89 4.49
N LEU A 107 -20.70 0.76 5.14
CA LEU A 107 -20.61 0.52 6.57
C LEU A 107 -20.95 1.75 7.43
N GLY A 108 -21.15 2.93 6.82
CA GLY A 108 -21.41 4.19 7.52
C GLY A 108 -20.21 4.71 8.31
N VAL A 109 -18.98 4.36 7.90
CA VAL A 109 -17.76 4.71 8.62
C VAL A 109 -16.80 5.61 7.85
N TYR A 110 -17.08 5.91 6.59
CA TYR A 110 -16.20 6.71 5.73
C TYR A 110 -15.84 8.07 6.33
N ASP A 111 -16.81 8.86 6.80
CA ASP A 111 -16.58 10.22 7.31
C ASP A 111 -15.79 10.26 8.64
N LYS A 112 -15.64 9.12 9.31
CA LYS A 112 -14.85 8.95 10.53
C LYS A 112 -13.58 8.11 10.31
N THR A 113 -13.24 7.82 9.05
CA THR A 113 -12.06 7.04 8.67
C THR A 113 -11.10 7.92 7.89
N MET A 114 -9.85 8.01 8.35
CA MET A 114 -8.79 8.62 7.58
C MET A 114 -8.29 7.62 6.54
N VAL A 115 -8.23 8.04 5.28
CA VAL A 115 -7.72 7.23 4.17
C VAL A 115 -6.50 7.93 3.59
N PHE A 116 -5.39 7.21 3.56
CA PHE A 116 -4.15 7.62 2.91
C PHE A 116 -3.77 6.60 1.84
N VAL A 117 -3.30 7.07 0.70
CA VAL A 117 -2.85 6.25 -0.43
C VAL A 117 -1.50 6.77 -0.87
N THR A 118 -0.52 5.89 -0.98
CA THR A 118 0.85 6.23 -1.35
C THR A 118 1.51 5.05 -2.06
N SER A 119 2.70 5.27 -2.59
CA SER A 119 3.60 4.22 -3.09
C SER A 119 4.88 4.19 -2.27
N ASP A 120 5.52 3.02 -2.23
CA ASP A 120 6.82 2.84 -1.61
C ASP A 120 7.96 3.29 -2.54
N HIS A 121 7.81 3.08 -3.85
CA HIS A 121 8.71 3.57 -4.89
C HIS A 121 7.97 3.81 -6.23
N GLY A 122 8.73 4.25 -7.24
CA GLY A 122 8.29 4.36 -8.63
C GLY A 122 9.08 3.43 -9.56
N PHE A 123 9.16 3.78 -10.85
CA PHE A 123 10.06 3.18 -11.84
C PHE A 123 10.73 4.28 -12.66
N ASP A 124 11.90 3.99 -13.22
CA ASP A 124 12.53 4.85 -14.21
C ASP A 124 11.66 4.86 -15.46
N GLU A 125 11.47 6.04 -16.05
CA GLU A 125 10.59 6.22 -17.22
C GLU A 125 10.93 5.23 -18.34
N GLY A 126 9.93 4.44 -18.76
CA GLY A 126 10.02 3.43 -19.81
C GLY A 126 10.87 2.20 -19.48
N LYS A 127 11.28 1.98 -18.22
CA LYS A 127 12.17 0.88 -17.83
C LYS A 127 11.55 -0.06 -16.80
N THR A 128 12.21 -1.20 -16.62
CA THR A 128 11.89 -2.23 -15.61
C THR A 128 12.69 -2.06 -14.31
N SER A 129 13.39 -0.94 -14.15
CA SER A 129 14.23 -0.59 -12.99
C SER A 129 13.73 0.69 -12.31
N HIS A 130 14.20 0.95 -11.10
CA HIS A 130 13.86 2.14 -10.31
C HIS A 130 15.10 2.82 -9.70
N THR A 131 16.23 2.74 -10.40
CA THR A 131 17.51 3.28 -9.91
C THR A 131 17.47 4.81 -9.76
N ASN A 132 16.63 5.48 -10.56
CA ASN A 132 16.44 6.92 -10.61
C ASN A 132 14.95 7.28 -10.61
N ALA A 133 14.17 6.64 -9.74
CA ALA A 133 12.75 6.90 -9.52
C ALA A 133 12.51 7.51 -8.12
N PRO A 134 12.93 8.77 -7.87
CA PRO A 134 13.01 9.34 -6.52
C PRO A 134 11.65 9.80 -5.96
N THR A 135 10.59 9.79 -6.78
CA THR A 135 9.29 10.37 -6.45
C THR A 135 8.29 9.29 -6.08
N VAL A 136 7.56 9.55 -4.99
CA VAL A 136 6.33 8.85 -4.62
C VAL A 136 5.19 9.86 -4.55
N PHE A 137 3.95 9.39 -4.53
CA PHE A 137 2.79 10.26 -4.33
C PHE A 137 2.17 10.03 -2.95
N LEU A 138 1.42 11.02 -2.47
CA LEU A 138 0.54 10.87 -1.32
C LEU A 138 -0.80 11.51 -1.66
N ALA A 139 -1.87 10.72 -1.55
CA ALA A 139 -3.25 11.18 -1.60
C ALA A 139 -3.92 10.86 -0.27
N ALA A 140 -4.86 11.70 0.16
CA ALA A 140 -5.64 11.47 1.36
C ALA A 140 -7.06 12.01 1.20
N ASN A 141 -8.02 11.46 1.98
CA ASN A 141 -9.38 12.00 2.06
C ASN A 141 -9.48 13.25 2.98
N MET A 142 -8.36 13.91 3.22
CA MET A 142 -8.24 15.14 4.00
C MET A 142 -7.29 16.11 3.28
N ARG A 143 -7.33 17.37 3.69
CA ARG A 143 -6.50 18.41 3.07
C ARG A 143 -5.03 18.28 3.49
N LEU A 144 -4.17 18.03 2.51
CA LEU A 144 -2.72 18.21 2.64
C LEU A 144 -2.35 19.64 2.24
N THR A 145 -1.53 20.31 3.04
CA THR A 145 -1.20 21.74 2.93
C THR A 145 0.19 21.99 2.35
N LYS A 146 1.04 20.96 2.31
CA LYS A 146 2.46 21.06 1.97
C LYS A 146 2.90 19.85 1.15
N ALA A 147 3.88 20.05 0.29
CA ALA A 147 4.66 18.96 -0.28
C ALA A 147 5.55 18.32 0.80
N GLY A 148 5.92 17.07 0.59
CA GLY A 148 6.76 16.31 1.52
C GLY A 148 7.44 15.13 0.82
N ASN A 149 8.04 14.27 1.62
CA ASN A 149 8.63 13.01 1.19
C ASN A 149 8.16 11.85 2.08
N GLN A 150 8.66 10.64 1.81
CA GLN A 150 8.11 9.43 2.40
C GLN A 150 8.17 9.38 3.95
N ARG A 151 9.17 10.00 4.59
CA ARG A 151 9.26 10.07 6.07
C ARG A 151 8.18 10.96 6.71
N ASP A 152 7.54 11.82 5.93
CA ASP A 152 6.47 12.70 6.39
C ASP A 152 5.14 11.97 6.51
N VAL A 153 4.96 10.86 5.78
CA VAL A 153 3.74 10.02 5.80
C VAL A 153 3.43 9.48 7.21
N PRO A 154 4.33 8.71 7.87
CA PRO A 154 4.05 8.20 9.21
C PRO A 154 3.91 9.33 10.25
N THR A 155 4.71 10.41 10.10
CA THR A 155 4.62 11.57 11.00
C THR A 155 3.25 12.24 10.90
N THR A 156 2.73 12.39 9.69
CA THR A 156 1.40 12.97 9.44
C THR A 156 0.30 12.07 9.99
N ILE A 157 0.34 10.76 9.70
CA ILE A 157 -0.66 9.80 10.20
C ILE A 157 -0.74 9.84 11.74
N LEU A 158 0.41 9.76 12.42
CA LEU A 158 0.46 9.81 13.89
C LEU A 158 -0.10 11.13 14.44
N ALA A 159 0.26 12.26 13.84
CA ALA A 159 -0.24 13.56 14.25
C ALA A 159 -1.77 13.68 14.10
N GLU A 160 -2.34 13.15 13.01
CA GLU A 160 -3.79 13.13 12.77
C GLU A 160 -4.53 12.12 13.65
N MET A 161 -3.85 11.07 14.11
CA MET A 161 -4.35 10.18 15.17
C MET A 161 -4.32 10.83 16.57
N GLY A 162 -3.83 12.06 16.70
CA GLY A 162 -3.76 12.81 17.96
C GLY A 162 -2.48 12.56 18.76
N PHE A 163 -1.48 11.90 18.19
CA PHE A 163 -0.18 11.70 18.84
C PHE A 163 0.64 13.00 18.83
N ASP A 164 1.27 13.32 19.96
CA ASP A 164 2.23 14.43 20.03
C ASP A 164 3.57 13.98 19.43
N VAL A 165 3.70 14.14 18.12
CA VAL A 165 4.90 13.74 17.35
C VAL A 165 6.18 14.43 17.81
N THR A 166 6.10 15.52 18.58
CA THR A 166 7.29 16.18 19.15
C THR A 166 7.91 15.40 20.31
N LYS A 167 7.15 14.47 20.90
CA LYS A 167 7.55 13.59 22.00
C LYS A 167 7.89 12.16 21.56
N ALA A 168 7.96 11.90 20.25
CA ALA A 168 8.28 10.57 19.74
C ALA A 168 9.71 10.16 20.12
N GLU A 169 9.87 8.92 20.58
CA GLU A 169 11.16 8.28 20.82
C GLU A 169 11.23 6.95 20.06
N PRO A 170 12.20 6.77 19.13
CA PRO A 170 13.14 7.77 18.65
C PRO A 170 12.46 8.94 17.93
N LYS A 171 13.15 10.08 17.85
CA LYS A 171 12.62 11.29 17.22
C LYS A 171 12.28 11.02 15.74
N LEU A 172 11.04 11.34 15.36
CA LEU A 172 10.61 11.30 13.96
C LEU A 172 11.34 12.38 13.15
N THR A 173 11.79 12.01 11.95
CA THR A 173 12.50 12.93 11.04
C THR A 173 11.58 13.64 10.05
N GLY A 174 10.32 13.22 9.98
CA GLY A 174 9.34 13.81 9.08
C GLY A 174 8.67 15.05 9.67
N ILE A 175 7.91 15.74 8.83
CA ILE A 175 7.03 16.85 9.20
C ILE A 175 5.55 16.47 9.07
N VAL A 176 4.66 17.28 9.64
CA VAL A 176 3.21 17.11 9.51
C VAL A 176 2.72 17.86 8.26
N LEU A 177 2.09 17.14 7.32
CA LEU A 177 1.67 17.67 6.01
C LEU A 177 0.27 18.28 5.97
N THR A 178 -0.49 18.24 7.07
CA THR A 178 -1.88 18.74 7.19
C THR A 178 -1.98 20.13 7.84
N ARG A 179 -0.86 20.67 8.32
CA ARG A 179 -0.77 21.94 9.08
C ARG A 179 0.09 22.96 8.37
#